data_AF-A0A9D2Q9S8-F1
#
_entry.id   AF-A0A9D2Q9S8-F1
#
_cell.length_a   1.000
_cell.length_b   1.000
_cell.length_c   1.000
_cell.angle_alpha   90.00
_cell.angle_beta   90.00
_cell.angle_gamma   90.00
#
_symmetry.space_group_name_H-M   'P 1'
#
loop_
_entity.id
_entity.type
_entity.pdbx_description
1 polymer ?
#
loop_
_entity_poly.entity_id
_entity_poly.type
_entity_poly.pdbx_seq_one_letter_code
_entity_poly.pdbx_strand_id
1 'polypeptide(L)'
;MQTRKPRSHKEILKELTDWCEKVEEGEIMLSSSGYEAYGESWWDSDWVTEYEDPMEIGPQLKRYYKEAEQAVYDRDYESASQMYRKLGTLNITTYDEEGGDLTEMGIEDMVSEKLVSLNLKQIAALTLYSIYQAYELPERIRRLYSFFSRRMFKDTGMEALRRMNRNMEIRDKAARMTAAAATNMGESNIAAEALKEAFCSKPTAANYFRVLTCNGPECGRDDLKSLRELAERLQQEQDKRQKPADNGEGYTRYYWREPKETDPYRQTDQDRLGIYFLDGDCQMVWRECRKTKTALGWSGKFIEEGVPMLLALLCENSFESKAMRSVLSDIKQYIGYEEEYDEPEFIKRFLLWKKQVTIPGDEKKKLLSCLAKIIDERVTTIVGGSHRGSYYKAARLGAALGEVEESMGKDHGKAERMNKYLAEFPRHSACKREMREYM
;
A
#
# COMPACT_ATOMS: atom_id res chain seq x y z
N MET A 1 54.97 -9.52 -19.34
CA MET A 1 53.64 -8.94 -19.08
C MET A 1 52.63 -10.07 -19.02
N GLN A 2 52.27 -10.53 -17.82
CA GLN A 2 51.13 -11.45 -17.64
C GLN A 2 49.87 -10.60 -17.65
N THR A 3 49.09 -10.68 -18.73
CA THR A 3 47.72 -10.15 -18.77
C THR A 3 46.88 -10.98 -17.79
N ARG A 4 46.60 -10.42 -16.60
CA ARG A 4 45.61 -10.96 -15.67
C ARG A 4 44.31 -11.19 -16.45
N LYS A 5 43.75 -12.39 -16.37
CA LYS A 5 42.38 -12.64 -16.84
C LYS A 5 41.44 -11.61 -16.19
N PRO A 6 40.50 -11.02 -16.93
CA PRO A 6 39.49 -10.15 -16.33
C PRO A 6 38.75 -10.96 -15.26
N ARG A 7 38.67 -10.41 -14.04
CA ARG A 7 37.91 -11.00 -12.94
C ARG A 7 36.44 -11.02 -13.31
N SER A 8 35.74 -12.07 -12.92
CA SER A 8 34.29 -12.15 -13.11
C SER A 8 33.57 -11.20 -12.14
N HIS A 9 32.39 -10.71 -12.55
CA HIS A 9 31.54 -9.87 -11.69
C HIS A 9 31.20 -10.55 -10.36
N LYS A 10 31.08 -11.88 -10.34
CA LYS A 10 30.86 -12.66 -9.11
C LYS A 10 32.05 -12.62 -8.15
N GLU A 11 33.28 -12.65 -8.66
CA GLU A 11 34.48 -12.50 -7.84
C GLU A 11 34.59 -11.09 -7.26
N ILE A 12 34.24 -10.08 -8.06
CA ILE A 12 34.21 -8.69 -7.60
C ILE A 12 33.12 -8.48 -6.55
N LEU A 13 31.93 -9.07 -6.73
CA LEU A 13 30.84 -9.02 -5.75
C LEU A 13 31.26 -9.65 -4.42
N LYS A 14 32.01 -10.75 -4.46
CA LYS A 14 32.56 -11.37 -3.26
C LYS A 14 33.56 -10.44 -2.56
N GLU A 15 34.53 -9.90 -3.31
CA GLU A 15 35.51 -8.94 -2.79
C GLU A 15 34.84 -7.71 -2.14
N LEU A 16 33.81 -7.17 -2.80
CA LEU A 16 32.98 -6.09 -2.27
C LEU A 16 32.28 -6.50 -0.97
N THR A 17 31.71 -7.71 -0.92
CA THR A 17 30.98 -8.18 0.26
C THR A 17 31.91 -8.30 1.46
N ASP A 18 33.07 -8.94 1.27
CA ASP A 18 34.10 -9.08 2.31
C ASP A 18 34.61 -7.70 2.78
N TRP A 19 34.68 -6.72 1.88
CA TRP A 19 35.06 -5.34 2.23
C TRP A 19 33.97 -4.61 3.01
N CYS A 20 32.70 -4.73 2.61
CA CYS A 20 31.58 -4.13 3.34
C CYS A 20 31.49 -4.68 4.78
N GLU A 21 31.74 -5.97 4.99
CA GLU A 21 31.74 -6.58 6.33
C GLU A 21 32.76 -5.91 7.25
N LYS A 22 33.97 -5.62 6.77
CA LYS A 22 35.01 -4.91 7.55
C LYS A 22 34.62 -3.48 7.91
N VAL A 23 33.91 -2.79 7.02
CA VAL A 23 33.39 -1.44 7.30
C VAL A 23 32.30 -1.51 8.38
N GLU A 24 31.36 -2.45 8.27
CA GLU A 24 30.27 -2.64 9.23
C GLU A 24 30.78 -3.11 10.61
N GLU A 25 31.88 -3.87 10.67
CA GLU A 25 32.54 -4.28 11.91
C GLU A 25 33.38 -3.17 12.56
N GLY A 26 33.52 -2.01 11.91
CA GLY A 26 34.32 -0.90 12.40
C GLY A 26 35.83 -1.10 12.26
N GLU A 27 36.29 -2.07 11.46
CA GLU A 27 37.72 -2.21 11.11
C GLU A 27 38.16 -1.09 10.15
N ILE A 28 37.23 -0.59 9.33
CA ILE A 28 37.45 0.48 8.35
C ILE A 28 36.51 1.64 8.70
N MET A 29 37.08 2.76 9.15
CA MET A 29 36.33 3.90 9.67
C MET A 29 36.86 5.23 9.12
N LEU A 30 36.02 6.26 9.23
CA LEU A 30 36.39 7.66 9.02
C LEU A 30 36.79 8.29 10.35
N SER A 31 37.63 9.33 10.31
CA SER A 31 37.85 10.18 11.47
C SER A 31 37.02 11.46 11.34
N SER A 32 36.55 11.97 12.48
CA SER A 32 35.92 13.28 12.59
C SER A 32 36.57 14.10 13.70
N SER A 33 36.64 15.41 13.50
CA SER A 33 37.05 16.38 14.53
C SER A 33 36.05 17.53 14.56
N GLY A 34 35.67 17.97 15.76
CA GLY A 34 34.71 19.05 15.96
C GLY A 34 35.38 20.28 16.57
N TYR A 35 35.10 21.48 16.07
CA TYR A 35 35.57 22.72 16.69
C TYR A 35 34.54 23.84 16.57
N GLU A 36 34.61 24.80 17.51
CA GLU A 36 33.80 26.02 17.44
C GLU A 36 34.43 27.02 16.46
N ALA A 37 33.73 27.27 15.35
CA ALA A 37 34.08 28.32 14.41
C ALA A 37 33.41 29.63 14.84
N TYR A 38 34.21 30.64 15.15
CA TYR A 38 33.71 31.97 15.51
C TYR A 38 33.56 32.85 14.26
N GLY A 39 32.38 33.42 14.08
CA GLY A 39 32.13 34.43 13.05
C GLY A 39 32.74 35.80 13.39
N GLU A 40 32.29 36.86 12.72
CA GLU A 40 32.75 38.24 13.01
C GLU A 40 32.32 38.75 14.40
N SER A 41 31.35 38.09 15.04
CA SER A 41 30.86 38.39 16.39
C SER A 41 31.31 37.31 17.37
N TRP A 42 31.95 37.70 18.48
CA TRP A 42 32.39 36.80 19.56
C TRP A 42 31.27 36.01 20.26
N TRP A 43 30.01 36.34 19.97
CA TRP A 43 28.82 35.68 20.52
C TRP A 43 28.12 34.75 19.52
N ASP A 44 28.68 34.61 18.32
CA ASP A 44 28.12 33.82 17.21
C ASP A 44 29.15 32.73 16.86
N SER A 45 29.11 31.63 17.62
CA SER A 45 29.92 30.43 17.36
C SER A 45 29.05 29.33 16.75
N ASP A 46 29.49 28.81 15.62
CA ASP A 46 28.91 27.64 14.97
C ASP A 46 29.82 26.44 15.23
N TRP A 47 29.25 25.30 15.61
CA TRP A 47 30.01 24.04 15.71
C TRP A 47 30.25 23.49 14.31
N VAL A 48 31.52 23.29 13.95
CA VAL A 48 31.94 22.72 12.66
C VAL A 48 32.53 21.33 12.91
N THR A 49 32.04 20.35 12.16
CA THR A 49 32.62 19.00 12.14
C THR A 49 33.35 18.81 10.81
N GLU A 50 34.64 18.48 10.88
CA GLU A 50 35.43 18.07 9.73
C GLU A 50 35.58 16.55 9.72
N TYR A 51 35.58 15.96 8.52
CA TYR A 51 35.72 14.53 8.31
C TYR A 51 36.95 14.25 7.45
N GLU A 52 37.74 13.26 7.84
CA GLU A 52 38.86 12.75 7.06
C GLU A 52 38.67 11.27 6.70
N ASP A 53 39.24 10.88 5.56
CA ASP A 53 39.19 9.50 5.05
C ASP A 53 40.58 8.85 5.09
N PRO A 54 41.09 8.50 6.30
CA PRO A 54 42.43 7.95 6.46
C PRO A 54 42.58 6.56 5.85
N MET A 55 41.47 5.84 5.62
CA MET A 55 41.44 4.45 5.14
C MET A 55 41.03 4.31 3.67
N GLU A 56 41.00 5.43 2.92
CA GLU A 56 40.67 5.49 1.48
C GLU A 56 39.31 4.86 1.10
N ILE A 57 38.30 5.03 1.95
CA ILE A 57 36.93 4.55 1.77
C ILE A 57 36.30 5.20 0.53
N GLY A 58 36.44 6.52 0.34
CA GLY A 58 35.90 7.26 -0.80
C GLY A 58 36.41 6.74 -2.15
N PRO A 59 37.74 6.66 -2.37
CA PRO A 59 38.32 6.03 -3.56
C PRO A 59 37.83 4.60 -3.80
N GLN A 60 37.72 3.79 -2.74
CA GLN A 60 37.30 2.40 -2.84
C GLN A 60 35.81 2.27 -3.19
N LEU A 61 34.92 3.09 -2.60
CA LEU A 61 33.52 3.21 -3.00
C LEU A 61 33.40 3.56 -4.48
N LYS A 62 34.17 4.56 -4.94
CA LYS A 62 34.15 4.98 -6.35
C LYS A 62 34.58 3.87 -7.30
N ARG A 63 35.56 3.04 -6.90
CA ARG A 63 35.94 1.84 -7.65
C ARG A 63 34.76 0.86 -7.73
N TYR A 64 34.16 0.48 -6.60
CA TYR A 64 33.08 -0.50 -6.59
C TYR A 64 31.82 -0.04 -7.33
N TYR A 65 31.46 1.25 -7.25
CA TYR A 65 30.35 1.79 -8.05
C TYR A 65 30.61 1.71 -9.56
N LYS A 66 31.86 1.88 -10.01
CA LYS A 66 32.23 1.68 -11.42
C LYS A 66 32.16 0.22 -11.83
N GLU A 67 32.59 -0.71 -10.97
CA GLU A 67 32.48 -2.14 -11.25
C GLU A 67 31.00 -2.57 -11.33
N ALA A 68 30.15 -2.06 -10.43
CA ALA A 68 28.71 -2.29 -10.48
C ALA A 68 28.09 -1.76 -11.77
N GLU A 69 28.49 -0.56 -12.22
CA GLU A 69 28.08 0.00 -13.50
C GLU A 69 28.55 -0.87 -14.68
N GLN A 70 29.79 -1.35 -14.66
CA GLN A 70 30.32 -2.23 -15.69
C GLN A 70 29.54 -3.55 -15.76
N ALA A 71 29.15 -4.12 -14.62
CA ALA A 71 28.30 -5.31 -14.57
C ALA A 71 26.94 -5.09 -15.26
N VAL A 72 26.36 -3.88 -15.17
CA VAL A 72 25.14 -3.52 -15.92
C VAL A 72 25.40 -3.52 -17.43
N TYR A 73 26.51 -2.92 -17.88
CA TYR A 73 26.85 -2.88 -19.31
C TYR A 73 27.13 -4.27 -19.88
N ASP A 74 27.74 -5.15 -19.09
CA ASP A 74 27.99 -6.54 -19.43
C ASP A 74 26.74 -7.44 -19.31
N ARG A 75 25.60 -6.85 -18.89
CA ARG A 75 24.30 -7.51 -18.71
C ARG A 75 24.26 -8.58 -17.60
N ASP A 76 25.22 -8.56 -16.68
CA ASP A 76 25.16 -9.33 -15.45
C ASP A 76 24.36 -8.54 -14.40
N TYR A 77 23.06 -8.47 -14.63
CA TYR A 77 22.13 -7.69 -13.80
C TYR A 77 22.00 -8.26 -12.38
N GLU A 78 22.15 -9.58 -12.22
CA GLU A 78 22.10 -10.21 -10.91
C GLU A 78 23.27 -9.75 -10.04
N SER A 79 24.50 -9.81 -10.55
CA SER A 79 25.67 -9.32 -9.83
C SER A 79 25.59 -7.81 -9.59
N ALA A 80 25.24 -7.04 -10.62
CA ALA A 80 25.10 -5.57 -10.51
C ALA A 80 24.10 -5.15 -9.42
N SER A 81 22.92 -5.78 -9.41
CA SER A 81 21.88 -5.45 -8.42
C SER A 81 22.31 -5.76 -6.98
N GLN A 82 23.08 -6.84 -6.78
CA GLN A 82 23.62 -7.19 -5.47
C GLN A 82 24.73 -6.23 -5.04
N MET A 83 25.60 -5.80 -5.95
CA MET A 83 26.63 -4.80 -5.67
C MET A 83 26.00 -3.47 -5.26
N TYR A 84 25.05 -2.95 -6.06
CA TYR A 84 24.36 -1.70 -5.73
C TYR A 84 23.58 -1.79 -4.41
N ARG A 85 23.03 -2.97 -4.08
CA ARG A 85 22.38 -3.18 -2.79
C ARG A 85 23.37 -3.07 -1.64
N LYS A 86 24.49 -3.81 -1.68
CA LYS A 86 25.51 -3.77 -0.64
C LYS A 86 26.07 -2.37 -0.44
N LEU A 87 26.46 -1.70 -1.54
CA LEU A 87 26.98 -0.34 -1.50
C LEU A 87 25.95 0.68 -1.02
N GLY A 88 24.69 0.51 -1.43
CA GLY A 88 23.61 1.41 -1.07
C GLY A 88 23.12 1.25 0.36
N THR A 89 23.32 0.09 1.00
CA THR A 89 22.93 -0.18 2.39
C THR A 89 24.05 0.00 3.39
N LEU A 90 25.27 0.29 2.94
CA LEU A 90 26.43 0.44 3.79
C LEU A 90 26.32 1.71 4.65
N ASN A 91 26.50 1.54 5.94
CA ASN A 91 26.72 2.63 6.90
C ASN A 91 28.19 2.60 7.31
N ILE A 92 28.85 3.76 7.26
CA ILE A 92 30.27 3.91 7.56
C ILE A 92 30.38 4.58 8.92
N THR A 93 31.02 3.91 9.86
CA THR A 93 31.26 4.44 11.20
C THR A 93 32.33 5.53 11.16
N THR A 94 32.05 6.64 11.83
CA THR A 94 33.02 7.70 12.10
C THR A 94 33.42 7.65 13.57
N TYR A 95 34.71 7.75 13.84
CA TYR A 95 35.22 7.93 15.20
C TYR A 95 35.67 9.37 15.41
N ASP A 96 35.26 9.94 16.53
CA ASP A 96 35.70 11.27 16.94
C ASP A 96 37.08 11.20 17.60
N GLU A 97 38.04 11.95 17.06
CA GLU A 97 39.39 12.02 17.59
C GLU A 97 39.45 12.67 18.99
N GLU A 98 38.44 13.48 19.34
CA GLU A 98 38.34 14.17 20.63
C GLU A 98 37.52 13.40 21.69
N GLY A 99 37.07 12.18 21.37
CA GLY A 99 36.40 11.29 22.32
C GLY A 99 34.89 11.44 22.42
N GLY A 100 34.24 12.01 21.40
CA GLY A 100 32.78 12.03 21.24
C GLY A 100 32.16 10.71 20.78
N ASP A 101 30.84 10.76 20.56
CA ASP A 101 30.03 9.59 20.18
C ASP A 101 30.32 9.14 18.73
N LEU A 102 30.31 7.83 18.49
CA LEU A 102 30.40 7.28 17.15
C LEU A 102 29.16 7.69 16.34
N THR A 103 29.37 8.18 15.12
CA THR A 103 28.28 8.47 14.18
C THR A 103 28.36 7.57 12.96
N GLU A 104 27.23 7.38 12.28
CA GLU A 104 27.16 6.59 11.05
C GLU A 104 26.83 7.49 9.87
N MET A 105 27.56 7.33 8.77
CA MET A 105 27.33 8.03 7.52
C MET A 105 26.94 7.06 6.40
N GLY A 106 25.88 7.42 5.67
CA GLY A 106 25.51 6.74 4.45
C GLY A 106 26.24 7.32 3.22
N ILE A 107 26.00 6.73 2.05
CA ILE A 107 26.61 7.22 0.80
C ILE A 107 26.19 8.65 0.43
N GLU A 108 24.98 9.06 0.80
CA GLU A 108 24.49 10.41 0.53
C GLU A 108 25.28 11.44 1.35
N ASP A 109 25.57 11.12 2.62
CA ASP A 109 26.35 11.95 3.53
C ASP A 109 27.82 12.03 3.07
N MET A 110 28.40 10.91 2.63
CA MET A 110 29.75 10.88 2.03
C MET A 110 29.90 11.83 0.82
N VAL A 111 28.83 12.00 0.04
CA VAL A 111 28.82 12.91 -1.11
C VAL A 111 28.61 14.37 -0.66
N SER A 112 27.75 14.62 0.34
CA SER A 112 27.54 15.98 0.87
C SER A 112 28.80 16.54 1.54
N GLU A 113 29.49 15.71 2.32
CA GLU A 113 30.76 16.04 2.99
C GLU A 113 31.97 16.03 2.03
N LYS A 114 31.74 15.82 0.72
CA LYS A 114 32.76 15.83 -0.34
C LYS A 114 33.87 14.78 -0.17
N LEU A 115 33.68 13.77 0.67
CA LEU A 115 34.59 12.63 0.83
C LEU A 115 34.64 11.74 -0.41
N VAL A 116 33.55 11.72 -1.19
CA VAL A 116 33.51 11.02 -2.47
C VAL A 116 32.74 11.80 -3.54
N SER A 117 33.26 11.77 -4.77
CA SER A 117 32.58 12.36 -5.93
C SER A 117 31.89 11.27 -6.76
N LEU A 118 30.56 11.18 -6.62
CA LEU A 118 29.69 10.22 -7.30
C LEU A 118 28.47 10.89 -7.94
N ASN A 119 27.99 10.34 -9.05
CA ASN A 119 26.74 10.75 -9.68
C ASN A 119 25.58 9.92 -9.10
N LEU A 120 25.01 10.38 -7.98
CA LEU A 120 23.92 9.68 -7.28
C LEU A 120 22.70 9.42 -8.18
N LYS A 121 22.39 10.34 -9.09
CA LYS A 121 21.26 10.19 -10.04
C LYS A 121 21.48 9.03 -11.02
N GLN A 122 22.70 8.91 -11.55
CA GLN A 122 23.07 7.80 -12.43
C GLN A 122 23.09 6.47 -11.66
N ILE A 123 23.66 6.46 -10.45
CA ILE A 123 23.68 5.29 -9.57
C ILE A 123 22.26 4.81 -9.27
N ALA A 124 21.34 5.72 -8.92
CA ALA A 124 19.95 5.39 -8.66
C ALA A 124 19.29 4.75 -9.89
N ALA A 125 19.47 5.34 -11.08
CA ALA A 125 18.90 4.80 -12.32
C ALA A 125 19.44 3.41 -12.68
N LEU A 126 20.76 3.20 -12.58
CA LEU A 126 21.39 1.90 -12.86
C LEU A 126 21.01 0.84 -11.82
N THR A 127 20.87 1.23 -10.56
CA THR A 127 20.38 0.35 -9.49
C THR A 127 18.98 -0.15 -9.83
N LEU A 128 18.03 0.75 -10.10
CA LEU A 128 16.65 0.38 -10.43
C LEU A 128 16.58 -0.47 -11.71
N TYR A 129 17.37 -0.13 -12.72
CA TYR A 129 17.43 -0.88 -13.98
C TYR A 129 17.98 -2.30 -13.78
N SER A 130 19.06 -2.46 -13.02
CA SER A 130 19.65 -3.78 -12.73
C SER A 130 18.66 -4.68 -12.00
N ILE A 131 17.90 -4.16 -11.02
CA ILE A 131 16.86 -4.91 -10.31
C ILE A 131 15.71 -5.30 -11.25
N TYR A 132 15.28 -4.37 -12.11
CA TYR A 132 14.23 -4.62 -13.09
C TYR A 132 14.59 -5.80 -14.02
N GLN A 133 15.84 -5.84 -14.48
CA GLN A 133 16.30 -6.89 -15.39
C GLN A 133 16.65 -8.21 -14.68
N ALA A 134 17.07 -8.18 -13.42
CA ALA A 134 17.56 -9.36 -12.71
C ALA A 134 16.44 -10.25 -12.11
N TYR A 135 15.31 -9.67 -11.72
CA TYR A 135 14.29 -10.37 -10.95
C TYR A 135 12.95 -10.36 -11.67
N GLU A 136 12.12 -11.39 -11.44
CA GLU A 136 10.73 -11.45 -11.90
C GLU A 136 9.75 -11.07 -10.79
N LEU A 137 8.47 -10.94 -11.15
CA LEU A 137 7.38 -10.75 -10.18
C LEU A 137 7.20 -11.96 -9.26
N PRO A 138 6.81 -11.76 -7.98
CA PRO A 138 6.62 -10.47 -7.29
C PRO A 138 7.91 -9.87 -6.70
N GLU A 139 9.03 -10.60 -6.73
CA GLU A 139 10.28 -10.27 -6.05
C GLU A 139 10.93 -8.96 -6.56
N ARG A 140 10.79 -8.67 -7.86
CA ARG A 140 11.25 -7.41 -8.48
C ARG A 140 10.73 -6.18 -7.73
N ILE A 141 9.43 -6.14 -7.46
CA ILE A 141 8.78 -4.99 -6.80
C ILE A 141 9.28 -4.86 -5.37
N ARG A 142 9.32 -5.98 -4.63
CA ARG A 142 9.79 -5.99 -3.23
C ARG A 142 11.21 -5.41 -3.12
N ARG A 143 12.08 -5.74 -4.08
CA ARG A 143 13.46 -5.22 -4.14
C ARG A 143 13.53 -3.76 -4.55
N LEU A 144 12.76 -3.34 -5.55
CA LEU A 144 12.68 -1.92 -5.90
C LEU A 144 12.21 -1.09 -4.70
N TYR A 145 11.32 -1.61 -3.86
CA TYR A 145 10.76 -0.89 -2.72
C TYR A 145 11.80 -0.53 -1.67
N SER A 146 12.71 -1.46 -1.36
CA SER A 146 13.78 -1.19 -0.38
C SER A 146 14.71 -0.03 -0.77
N PHE A 147 14.72 0.38 -2.04
CA PHE A 147 15.51 1.52 -2.49
C PHE A 147 14.70 2.80 -2.58
N PHE A 148 13.43 2.74 -2.96
CA PHE A 148 12.60 3.95 -3.02
C PHE A 148 12.44 4.64 -1.67
N SER A 149 12.54 3.91 -0.55
CA SER A 149 12.54 4.49 0.80
C SER A 149 13.76 5.37 1.13
N ARG A 150 14.79 5.42 0.26
CA ARG A 150 16.01 6.23 0.45
C ARG A 150 15.94 7.55 -0.33
N ARG A 151 16.56 8.60 0.22
CA ARG A 151 16.50 9.98 -0.30
C ARG A 151 17.01 10.07 -1.75
N MET A 152 18.12 9.42 -2.07
CA MET A 152 18.71 9.49 -3.44
C MET A 152 17.83 8.92 -4.56
N PHE A 153 16.80 8.12 -4.24
CA PHE A 153 15.91 7.53 -5.24
C PHE A 153 14.64 8.35 -5.49
N LYS A 154 14.36 9.36 -4.67
CA LYS A 154 13.13 10.17 -4.71
C LYS A 154 12.88 10.81 -6.08
N ASP A 155 13.86 11.57 -6.59
CA ASP A 155 13.74 12.27 -7.87
C ASP A 155 13.62 11.29 -9.04
N THR A 156 14.35 10.18 -8.97
CA THR A 156 14.34 9.12 -9.98
C THR A 156 12.98 8.40 -10.00
N GLY A 157 12.36 8.17 -8.84
CA GLY A 157 11.01 7.61 -8.73
C GLY A 157 9.95 8.53 -9.33
N MET A 158 9.99 9.82 -9.00
CA MET A 158 9.07 10.82 -9.58
C MET A 158 9.26 10.95 -11.10
N GLU A 159 10.50 10.94 -11.60
CA GLU A 159 10.79 10.96 -13.03
C GLU A 159 10.30 9.69 -13.73
N ALA A 160 10.46 8.52 -13.10
CA ALA A 160 9.93 7.26 -13.62
C ALA A 160 8.40 7.30 -13.72
N LEU A 161 7.70 7.82 -12.70
CA LEU A 161 6.26 8.05 -12.73
C LEU A 161 5.88 8.96 -13.90
N ARG A 162 6.58 10.07 -14.12
CA ARG A 162 6.28 10.99 -15.24
C ARG A 162 6.43 10.34 -16.62
N ARG A 163 7.40 9.43 -16.78
CA ARG A 163 7.69 8.77 -18.08
C ARG A 163 6.82 7.56 -18.39
N MET A 164 6.37 6.82 -17.36
CA MET A 164 5.48 5.68 -17.57
C MET A 164 4.13 6.13 -18.15
N ASN A 165 3.40 5.28 -18.84
CA ASN A 165 2.02 5.62 -19.20
C ASN A 165 1.15 5.57 -17.93
N ARG A 166 0.23 6.53 -17.77
CA ARG A 166 -0.64 6.71 -16.60
C ARG A 166 -1.61 5.58 -16.32
N ASN A 167 -1.65 4.53 -17.13
CA ASN A 167 -2.62 3.45 -17.02
C ASN A 167 -1.92 2.11 -17.27
N MET A 168 -0.96 1.80 -16.37
CA MET A 168 -0.13 0.59 -16.32
C MET A 168 -0.09 0.09 -14.87
N GLU A 169 -0.24 -1.22 -14.64
CA GLU A 169 -0.22 -1.78 -13.28
C GLU A 169 1.11 -1.56 -12.55
N ILE A 170 2.24 -1.59 -13.27
CA ILE A 170 3.54 -1.29 -12.65
C ILE A 170 3.66 0.14 -12.14
N ARG A 171 2.96 1.09 -12.78
CA ARG A 171 2.98 2.49 -12.38
C ARG A 171 2.24 2.70 -11.05
N ASP A 172 1.17 1.95 -10.79
CA ASP A 172 0.51 1.92 -9.46
C ASP A 172 1.51 1.56 -8.36
N LYS A 173 2.23 0.45 -8.55
CA LYS A 173 3.18 -0.03 -7.54
C LYS A 173 4.28 0.99 -7.30
N ALA A 174 4.90 1.50 -8.37
CA ALA A 174 5.90 2.56 -8.27
C ALA A 174 5.36 3.80 -7.54
N ALA A 175 4.10 4.17 -7.78
CA ALA A 175 3.47 5.33 -7.16
C ALA A 175 3.21 5.10 -5.67
N ARG A 176 2.73 3.92 -5.26
CA ARG A 176 2.57 3.57 -3.83
C ARG A 176 3.91 3.51 -3.09
N MET A 177 4.94 2.97 -3.73
CA MET A 177 6.30 2.93 -3.19
C MET A 177 6.88 4.35 -3.00
N THR A 178 6.64 5.23 -3.98
CA THR A 178 7.02 6.65 -3.91
C THR A 178 6.26 7.37 -2.80
N ALA A 179 4.97 7.06 -2.61
CA ALA A 179 4.17 7.64 -1.55
C ALA A 179 4.69 7.26 -0.15
N ALA A 180 4.98 5.97 0.07
CA ALA A 180 5.53 5.49 1.34
C ALA A 180 6.88 6.15 1.66
N ALA A 181 7.77 6.25 0.67
CA ALA A 181 9.03 6.97 0.80
C ALA A 181 8.84 8.44 1.19
N ALA A 182 7.93 9.15 0.50
CA ALA A 182 7.64 10.55 0.80
C ALA A 182 7.03 10.73 2.20
N THR A 183 6.17 9.82 2.65
CA THR A 183 5.65 9.82 4.03
C THR A 183 6.75 9.67 5.06
N ASN A 184 7.70 8.75 4.85
CA ASN A 184 8.84 8.56 5.75
C ASN A 184 9.77 9.78 5.82
N MET A 185 9.81 10.60 4.76
CA MET A 185 10.56 11.86 4.71
C MET A 185 9.77 13.07 5.25
N GLY A 186 8.52 12.88 5.71
CA GLY A 186 7.67 13.97 6.20
C GLY A 186 7.04 14.83 5.09
N GLU A 187 7.06 14.36 3.84
CA GLU A 187 6.61 15.13 2.67
C GLU A 187 5.19 14.75 2.22
N SER A 188 4.19 15.12 3.03
CA SER A 188 2.80 14.73 2.82
C SER A 188 2.23 15.11 1.45
N ASN A 189 2.64 16.26 0.89
CA ASN A 189 2.16 16.71 -0.43
C ASN A 189 2.61 15.78 -1.56
N ILE A 190 3.86 15.30 -1.53
CA ILE A 190 4.38 14.37 -2.53
C ILE A 190 3.72 13.00 -2.35
N ALA A 191 3.54 12.56 -1.10
CA ALA A 191 2.86 11.31 -0.81
C ALA A 191 1.42 11.29 -1.36
N ALA A 192 0.67 12.38 -1.16
CA ALA A 192 -0.67 12.54 -1.67
C ALA A 192 -0.73 12.51 -3.20
N GLU A 193 0.15 13.25 -3.87
CA GLU A 193 0.21 13.28 -5.33
C GLU A 193 0.57 11.90 -5.91
N ALA A 194 1.52 11.20 -5.29
CA ALA A 194 1.88 9.85 -5.68
C ALA A 194 0.70 8.87 -5.51
N LEU A 195 -0.09 8.97 -4.43
CA LEU A 195 -1.28 8.12 -4.27
C LEU A 195 -2.39 8.44 -5.28
N LYS A 196 -2.57 9.71 -5.67
CA LYS A 196 -3.47 10.09 -6.77
C LYS A 196 -3.03 9.44 -8.08
N GLU A 197 -1.74 9.47 -8.39
CA GLU A 197 -1.16 8.82 -9.56
C GLU A 197 -1.31 7.28 -9.50
N ALA A 198 -1.22 6.68 -8.30
CA ALA A 198 -1.49 5.25 -8.12
C ALA A 198 -2.94 4.90 -8.50
N PHE A 199 -3.90 5.70 -8.04
CA PHE A 199 -5.31 5.52 -8.39
C PHE A 199 -5.58 5.74 -9.88
N CYS A 200 -5.00 6.76 -10.52
CA CYS A 200 -5.13 6.93 -11.98
C CYS A 200 -4.54 5.76 -12.78
N SER A 201 -3.48 5.14 -12.25
CA SER A 201 -2.80 3.97 -12.85
C SER A 201 -3.57 2.68 -12.71
N LYS A 202 -4.20 2.49 -11.55
CA LYS A 202 -4.99 1.31 -11.20
C LYS A 202 -6.19 1.77 -10.35
N PRO A 203 -7.33 2.09 -10.99
CA PRO A 203 -8.49 2.71 -10.33
C PRO A 203 -9.31 1.71 -9.49
N THR A 204 -8.66 1.11 -8.50
CA THR A 204 -9.25 0.15 -7.57
C THR A 204 -9.86 0.84 -6.35
N ALA A 205 -10.77 0.15 -5.66
CA ALA A 205 -11.30 0.63 -4.39
C ALA A 205 -10.19 0.82 -3.34
N ALA A 206 -9.19 -0.07 -3.29
CA ALA A 206 -8.05 0.07 -2.39
C ALA A 206 -7.24 1.34 -2.64
N ASN A 207 -6.93 1.66 -3.90
CA ASN A 207 -6.19 2.89 -4.21
C ASN A 207 -7.00 4.13 -3.95
N TYR A 208 -8.31 4.09 -4.19
CA TYR A 208 -9.20 5.17 -3.81
C TYR A 208 -9.21 5.39 -2.29
N PHE A 209 -9.26 4.29 -1.51
CA PHE A 209 -9.18 4.33 -0.05
C PHE A 209 -7.86 4.94 0.45
N ARG A 210 -6.73 4.67 -0.22
CA ARG A 210 -5.44 5.30 0.07
C ARG A 210 -5.50 6.80 -0.13
N VAL A 211 -6.05 7.27 -1.24
CA VAL A 211 -6.19 8.70 -1.53
C VAL A 211 -7.07 9.39 -0.48
N LEU A 212 -8.20 8.79 -0.10
CA LEU A 212 -9.11 9.33 0.92
C LEU A 212 -8.49 9.48 2.32
N THR A 213 -7.39 8.77 2.57
CA THR A 213 -6.78 8.70 3.91
C THR A 213 -5.34 9.18 3.94
N CYS A 214 -4.80 9.68 2.81
CA CYS A 214 -3.43 10.17 2.73
C CYS A 214 -3.23 11.56 3.33
N ASN A 215 -4.28 12.39 3.30
CA ASN A 215 -4.27 13.72 3.86
C ASN A 215 -5.37 13.80 4.92
N GLY A 216 -5.10 14.57 5.99
CA GLY A 216 -6.14 14.99 6.92
C GLY A 216 -7.28 15.72 6.19
N PRO A 217 -8.36 16.10 6.90
CA PRO A 217 -9.63 16.60 6.35
C PRO A 217 -9.58 17.85 5.43
N GLU A 218 -8.40 18.34 5.05
CA GLU A 218 -8.15 19.53 4.24
C GLU A 218 -8.01 19.24 2.73
N CYS A 219 -7.93 17.98 2.29
CA CYS A 219 -7.96 17.66 0.86
C CYS A 219 -9.41 17.78 0.33
N GLY A 220 -9.72 18.89 -0.34
CA GLY A 220 -11.08 19.23 -0.77
C GLY A 220 -11.76 18.14 -1.61
N ARG A 221 -13.05 17.89 -1.34
CA ARG A 221 -13.90 16.93 -2.08
C ARG A 221 -13.96 17.19 -3.59
N ASP A 222 -13.76 18.43 -4.03
CA ASP A 222 -13.73 18.81 -5.44
C ASP A 222 -12.54 18.20 -6.20
N ASP A 223 -11.44 17.93 -5.50
CA ASP A 223 -10.24 17.30 -6.06
C ASP A 223 -10.47 15.80 -6.32
N LEU A 224 -11.26 15.13 -5.47
CA LEU A 224 -11.61 13.71 -5.62
C LEU A 224 -12.54 13.46 -6.80
N LYS A 225 -13.53 14.35 -7.03
CA LYS A 225 -14.42 14.23 -8.20
C LYS A 225 -13.63 14.34 -9.50
N SER A 226 -12.76 15.35 -9.59
CA SER A 226 -11.88 15.57 -10.74
C SER A 226 -10.95 14.39 -10.99
N LEU A 227 -10.43 13.79 -9.90
CA LEU A 227 -9.59 12.59 -9.96
C LEU A 227 -10.34 11.37 -10.53
N ARG A 228 -11.59 11.14 -10.11
CA ARG A 228 -12.42 10.05 -10.67
C ARG A 228 -12.72 10.28 -12.14
N GLU A 229 -13.12 11.48 -12.53
CA GLU A 229 -13.35 11.84 -13.93
C GLU A 229 -12.09 11.67 -14.79
N LEU A 230 -10.90 11.95 -14.23
CA LEU A 230 -9.64 11.65 -14.89
C LEU A 230 -9.42 10.14 -15.07
N ALA A 231 -9.60 9.34 -14.01
CA ALA A 231 -9.45 7.90 -14.07
C ALA A 231 -10.43 7.25 -15.08
N GLU A 232 -11.69 7.68 -15.09
CA GLU A 232 -12.70 7.21 -16.05
C GLU A 232 -12.33 7.56 -17.49
N ARG A 233 -11.86 8.80 -17.76
CA ARG A 233 -11.38 9.19 -19.10
C ARG A 233 -10.21 8.32 -19.56
N LEU A 234 -9.24 8.06 -18.69
CA LEU A 234 -8.08 7.20 -19.00
C LEU A 234 -8.50 5.76 -19.34
N GLN A 235 -9.52 5.23 -18.67
CA GLN A 235 -10.10 3.91 -18.98
C GLN A 235 -10.83 3.93 -20.34
N GLN A 236 -11.65 4.95 -20.61
CA GLN A 236 -12.40 5.07 -21.87
C GLN A 236 -11.49 5.26 -23.09
N GLU A 237 -10.43 6.06 -22.97
CA GLU A 237 -9.45 6.25 -24.05
C GLU A 237 -8.78 4.94 -24.44
N GLN A 238 -8.57 4.03 -23.49
CA GLN A 238 -7.97 2.74 -23.76
C GLN A 238 -8.95 1.74 -24.37
N ASP A 239 -10.18 1.68 -23.86
CA ASP A 239 -11.23 0.86 -24.47
C ASP A 239 -11.41 1.22 -25.96
N LYS A 240 -11.29 2.51 -26.31
CA LYS A 240 -11.29 2.98 -27.71
C LYS A 240 -10.07 2.51 -28.49
N ARG A 241 -8.87 2.51 -27.91
CA ARG A 241 -7.63 2.04 -28.56
C ARG A 241 -7.59 0.52 -28.76
N GLN A 242 -8.26 -0.24 -27.91
CA GLN A 242 -8.31 -1.70 -27.96
C GLN A 242 -9.45 -2.25 -28.81
N LYS A 243 -10.44 -1.44 -29.18
CA LYS A 243 -11.44 -1.84 -30.18
C LYS A 243 -10.74 -2.08 -31.52
N PRO A 244 -10.87 -3.26 -32.14
CA PRO A 244 -10.43 -3.46 -33.51
C PRO A 244 -11.15 -2.45 -34.41
N ALA A 245 -10.45 -1.93 -35.43
CA ALA A 245 -11.14 -1.31 -36.55
C ALA A 245 -12.17 -2.33 -37.07
N ASP A 246 -13.43 -1.90 -37.18
CA ASP A 246 -14.57 -2.69 -37.60
C ASP A 246 -14.40 -3.10 -39.08
N ASN A 247 -13.49 -4.03 -39.33
CA ASN A 247 -13.31 -4.70 -40.60
C ASN A 247 -13.96 -6.07 -40.42
N GLY A 248 -15.15 -6.20 -41.01
CA GLY A 248 -16.12 -7.26 -40.75
C GLY A 248 -15.56 -8.69 -40.67
N GLU A 249 -16.30 -9.48 -39.89
CA GLU A 249 -16.27 -10.95 -39.88
C GLU A 249 -14.90 -11.59 -39.60
N GLY A 250 -14.47 -11.50 -38.35
CA GLY A 250 -13.39 -12.36 -37.83
C GLY A 250 -13.58 -12.63 -36.36
N TYR A 251 -13.90 -13.88 -36.00
CA TYR A 251 -13.92 -14.35 -34.62
C TYR A 251 -12.60 -13.96 -33.92
N THR A 252 -12.68 -13.03 -32.96
CA THR A 252 -11.54 -12.61 -32.14
C THR A 252 -11.07 -13.79 -31.31
N ARG A 253 -9.99 -14.44 -31.75
CA ARG A 253 -9.37 -15.55 -31.03
C ARG A 253 -8.70 -14.98 -29.78
N TYR A 254 -9.35 -15.13 -28.62
CA TYR A 254 -8.72 -14.83 -27.33
C TYR A 254 -7.61 -15.85 -27.07
N TYR A 255 -6.40 -15.57 -27.57
CA TYR A 255 -5.22 -16.25 -27.05
C TYR A 255 -5.05 -15.78 -25.61
N TRP A 256 -5.23 -16.69 -24.65
CA TRP A 256 -4.82 -16.46 -23.26
C TRP A 256 -3.32 -16.17 -23.26
N ARG A 257 -2.97 -14.88 -23.19
CA ARG A 257 -1.63 -14.41 -22.91
C ARG A 257 -1.63 -13.94 -21.47
N GLU A 258 -0.59 -14.31 -20.73
CA GLU A 258 -0.39 -13.82 -19.37
C GLU A 258 -0.38 -12.29 -19.34
N PRO A 259 -1.14 -11.65 -18.43
CA PRO A 259 -1.12 -10.21 -18.25
C PRO A 259 0.31 -9.74 -17.99
N LYS A 260 0.76 -8.72 -18.72
CA LYS A 260 2.04 -8.07 -18.48
C LYS A 260 1.88 -6.93 -17.48
N GLU A 261 2.96 -6.62 -16.77
CA GLU A 261 3.10 -5.44 -15.90
C GLU A 261 2.75 -4.10 -16.57
N THR A 262 2.92 -4.07 -17.89
CA THR A 262 2.65 -2.91 -18.74
C THR A 262 1.21 -2.86 -19.25
N ASP A 263 0.45 -3.95 -19.05
CA ASP A 263 -0.93 -3.99 -19.48
C ASP A 263 -1.75 -3.06 -18.58
N PRO A 264 -2.77 -2.41 -19.17
CA PRO A 264 -3.63 -1.55 -18.39
C PRO A 264 -4.53 -2.35 -17.46
N TYR A 265 -4.80 -1.78 -16.29
CA TYR A 265 -5.80 -2.34 -15.41
C TYR A 265 -7.20 -2.02 -15.92
N ARG A 266 -8.05 -3.03 -16.02
CA ARG A 266 -9.48 -2.83 -16.31
C ARG A 266 -10.26 -2.80 -15.01
N GLN A 267 -10.87 -1.65 -14.72
CA GLN A 267 -11.68 -1.51 -13.51
C GLN A 267 -12.83 -2.53 -13.48
N THR A 268 -12.96 -3.22 -12.35
CA THR A 268 -13.98 -4.24 -12.12
C THR A 268 -15.26 -3.64 -11.52
N ASP A 269 -16.36 -4.37 -11.55
CA ASP A 269 -17.58 -3.96 -10.85
C ASP A 269 -17.39 -3.93 -9.33
N GLN A 270 -16.52 -4.80 -8.80
CA GLN A 270 -16.13 -4.80 -7.39
C GLN A 270 -15.44 -3.48 -7.00
N ASP A 271 -14.54 -2.96 -7.85
CA ASP A 271 -13.90 -1.66 -7.62
C ASP A 271 -14.93 -0.54 -7.59
N ARG A 272 -15.85 -0.51 -8.56
CA ARG A 272 -16.90 0.53 -8.65
C ARG A 272 -17.79 0.54 -7.42
N LEU A 273 -18.24 -0.65 -6.99
CA LEU A 273 -19.09 -0.80 -5.81
C LEU A 273 -18.35 -0.46 -4.52
N GLY A 274 -17.07 -0.83 -4.42
CA GLY A 274 -16.20 -0.42 -3.32
C GLY A 274 -15.98 1.09 -3.27
N ILE A 275 -15.83 1.76 -4.42
CA ILE A 275 -15.70 3.22 -4.51
C ILE A 275 -17.00 3.92 -4.05
N TYR A 276 -18.19 3.43 -4.45
CA TYR A 276 -19.46 3.98 -3.94
C TYR A 276 -19.58 3.87 -2.42
N PHE A 277 -19.15 2.74 -1.85
CA PHE A 277 -19.07 2.59 -0.40
C PHE A 277 -18.13 3.60 0.24
N LEU A 278 -16.94 3.79 -0.33
CA LEU A 278 -15.92 4.71 0.16
C LEU A 278 -16.30 6.19 0.01
N ASP A 279 -17.17 6.52 -0.93
CA ASP A 279 -17.80 7.84 -1.05
C ASP A 279 -18.86 8.10 0.03
N GLY A 280 -19.25 7.08 0.78
CA GLY A 280 -20.37 7.17 1.73
C GLY A 280 -21.74 7.18 1.04
N ASP A 281 -21.83 6.81 -0.25
CA ASP A 281 -23.10 6.76 -1.00
C ASP A 281 -23.91 5.51 -0.61
N CYS A 282 -24.50 5.60 0.59
CA CYS A 282 -25.31 4.54 1.18
C CYS A 282 -26.52 4.20 0.29
N GLN A 283 -27.02 5.17 -0.47
CA GLN A 283 -28.18 4.99 -1.33
C GLN A 283 -27.84 4.11 -2.53
N MET A 284 -26.70 4.35 -3.18
CA MET A 284 -26.20 3.51 -4.27
C MET A 284 -25.87 2.11 -3.78
N VAL A 285 -25.14 1.97 -2.67
CA VAL A 285 -24.84 0.65 -2.08
C VAL A 285 -26.13 -0.12 -1.78
N TRP A 286 -27.12 0.53 -1.15
CA TRP A 286 -28.41 -0.11 -0.85
C TRP A 286 -29.21 -0.47 -2.10
N ARG A 287 -29.19 0.38 -3.14
CA ARG A 287 -29.84 0.11 -4.43
C ARG A 287 -29.29 -1.16 -5.08
N GLU A 288 -27.96 -1.32 -5.05
CA GLU A 288 -27.28 -2.49 -5.61
C GLU A 288 -27.58 -3.77 -4.82
N CYS A 289 -27.63 -3.69 -3.49
CA CYS A 289 -28.08 -4.80 -2.64
C CYS A 289 -29.48 -5.29 -3.05
N ARG A 290 -30.42 -4.35 -3.28
CA ARG A 290 -31.83 -4.64 -3.61
C ARG A 290 -32.05 -5.29 -4.97
N LYS A 291 -31.04 -5.39 -5.83
CA LYS A 291 -31.13 -6.20 -7.05
C LYS A 291 -31.32 -7.69 -6.72
N THR A 292 -30.86 -8.13 -5.55
CA THR A 292 -31.13 -9.47 -5.02
C THR A 292 -32.40 -9.44 -4.18
N LYS A 293 -33.49 -10.03 -4.71
CA LYS A 293 -34.82 -9.99 -4.06
C LYS A 293 -35.06 -11.15 -3.08
N THR A 294 -34.23 -12.18 -3.10
CA THR A 294 -34.41 -13.40 -2.32
C THR A 294 -33.59 -13.37 -1.02
N ALA A 295 -34.14 -13.94 0.05
CA ALA A 295 -33.44 -14.10 1.32
C ALA A 295 -32.29 -15.13 1.25
N LEU A 296 -32.41 -16.12 0.35
CA LEU A 296 -31.38 -17.12 0.02
C LEU A 296 -30.60 -16.73 -1.24
N GLY A 297 -29.45 -17.39 -1.46
CA GLY A 297 -28.67 -17.24 -2.70
C GLY A 297 -27.84 -15.97 -2.77
N TRP A 298 -27.43 -15.41 -1.63
CA TRP A 298 -26.56 -14.22 -1.62
C TRP A 298 -25.13 -14.53 -2.03
N SER A 299 -24.68 -15.79 -1.95
CA SER A 299 -23.32 -16.18 -2.29
C SER A 299 -22.93 -15.67 -3.69
N GLY A 300 -21.88 -14.86 -3.76
CA GLY A 300 -21.41 -14.27 -5.04
C GLY A 300 -22.30 -13.16 -5.60
N LYS A 301 -23.23 -12.62 -4.79
CA LYS A 301 -24.02 -11.42 -5.10
C LYS A 301 -23.57 -10.29 -4.19
N PHE A 302 -23.65 -9.05 -4.69
CA PHE A 302 -23.20 -7.88 -3.93
C PHE A 302 -23.89 -7.71 -2.57
N ILE A 303 -25.14 -8.15 -2.42
CA ILE A 303 -25.86 -8.07 -1.14
C ILE A 303 -25.13 -8.79 0.03
N GLU A 304 -24.29 -9.80 -0.26
CA GLU A 304 -23.46 -10.47 0.75
C GLU A 304 -22.45 -9.53 1.40
N GLU A 305 -21.97 -8.53 0.66
CA GLU A 305 -20.90 -7.61 1.06
C GLU A 305 -21.47 -6.22 1.40
N GLY A 306 -22.43 -5.74 0.61
CA GLY A 306 -23.05 -4.43 0.76
C GLY A 306 -23.89 -4.30 2.04
N VAL A 307 -24.53 -5.37 2.52
CA VAL A 307 -25.26 -5.33 3.81
C VAL A 307 -24.28 -5.15 4.98
N PRO A 308 -23.22 -5.97 5.14
CA PRO A 308 -22.15 -5.72 6.10
C PRO A 308 -21.52 -4.33 6.01
N MET A 309 -21.25 -3.82 4.79
CA MET A 309 -20.74 -2.47 4.58
C MET A 309 -21.65 -1.38 5.17
N LEU A 310 -22.96 -1.48 4.93
CA LEU A 310 -23.93 -0.52 5.46
C LEU A 310 -24.03 -0.61 6.99
N LEU A 311 -23.95 -1.82 7.57
CA LEU A 311 -23.85 -1.98 9.04
C LEU A 311 -22.57 -1.32 9.58
N ALA A 312 -21.44 -1.53 8.91
CA ALA A 312 -20.17 -0.93 9.29
C ALA A 312 -20.19 0.60 9.20
N LEU A 313 -20.96 1.20 8.29
CA LEU A 313 -21.16 2.65 8.23
C LEU A 313 -22.00 3.17 9.40
N LEU A 314 -23.05 2.44 9.78
CA LEU A 314 -23.98 2.84 10.84
C LEU A 314 -23.42 2.68 12.26
N CYS A 315 -22.47 1.78 12.49
CA CYS A 315 -21.92 1.51 13.82
C CYS A 315 -21.25 2.76 14.45
N GLU A 316 -21.63 3.24 15.62
CA GLU A 316 -21.00 4.43 16.24
C GLU A 316 -19.91 4.08 17.27
N ASN A 317 -19.83 2.81 17.70
CA ASN A 317 -18.94 2.31 18.77
C ASN A 317 -17.63 1.70 18.24
N SER A 318 -16.75 1.28 19.16
CA SER A 318 -15.49 0.59 18.84
C SER A 318 -15.72 -0.74 18.11
N PHE A 319 -14.93 -0.98 17.06
CA PHE A 319 -14.96 -2.22 16.26
C PHE A 319 -14.22 -3.37 16.95
N GLU A 320 -14.40 -3.51 18.26
CA GLU A 320 -13.69 -4.48 19.09
C GLU A 320 -14.40 -5.83 19.17
N SER A 321 -15.70 -5.87 18.88
CA SER A 321 -16.51 -7.08 18.91
C SER A 321 -16.12 -8.09 17.83
N LYS A 322 -16.36 -9.37 18.11
CA LYS A 322 -16.09 -10.46 17.16
C LYS A 322 -16.86 -10.28 15.84
N ALA A 323 -18.12 -9.85 15.90
CA ALA A 323 -18.95 -9.70 14.70
C ALA A 323 -18.46 -8.53 13.83
N MET A 324 -18.27 -7.33 14.41
CA MET A 324 -17.77 -6.19 13.64
C MET A 324 -16.34 -6.36 13.13
N ARG A 325 -15.44 -7.03 13.86
CA ARG A 325 -14.10 -7.38 13.34
C ARG A 325 -14.19 -8.28 12.11
N SER A 326 -15.07 -9.26 12.12
CA SER A 326 -15.30 -10.11 10.94
C SER A 326 -15.87 -9.30 9.77
N VAL A 327 -16.81 -8.37 10.02
CA VAL A 327 -17.32 -7.47 8.99
C VAL A 327 -16.21 -6.60 8.39
N LEU A 328 -15.31 -6.03 9.21
CA LEU A 328 -14.18 -5.25 8.71
C LEU A 328 -13.20 -6.09 7.88
N SER A 329 -12.97 -7.35 8.27
CA SER A 329 -12.14 -8.27 7.48
C SER A 329 -12.73 -8.54 6.10
N ASP A 330 -14.04 -8.77 6.02
CA ASP A 330 -14.73 -8.97 4.73
C ASP A 330 -14.62 -7.71 3.86
N ILE A 331 -14.81 -6.53 4.45
CA ILE A 331 -14.68 -5.24 3.73
C ILE A 331 -13.25 -5.06 3.22
N LYS A 332 -12.22 -5.33 4.04
CA LYS A 332 -10.80 -5.28 3.63
C LYS A 332 -10.54 -6.15 2.41
N GLN A 333 -11.03 -7.39 2.44
CA GLN A 333 -10.91 -8.35 1.35
C GLN A 333 -11.67 -7.87 0.10
N TYR A 334 -12.88 -7.33 0.26
CA TYR A 334 -13.70 -6.85 -0.84
C TYR A 334 -13.09 -5.63 -1.54
N ILE A 335 -12.56 -4.66 -0.80
CA ILE A 335 -11.92 -3.50 -1.45
C ILE A 335 -10.51 -3.83 -1.99
N GLY A 336 -9.96 -5.00 -1.63
CA GLY A 336 -8.63 -5.45 -2.05
C GLY A 336 -7.50 -4.68 -1.39
N TYR A 337 -7.67 -4.28 -0.12
CA TYR A 337 -6.64 -3.52 0.59
C TYR A 337 -5.60 -4.43 1.25
N GLU A 338 -4.39 -4.40 0.69
CA GLU A 338 -3.20 -5.06 1.24
C GLU A 338 -2.27 -4.01 1.87
N GLU A 339 -1.75 -4.32 3.06
CA GLU A 339 -0.83 -3.47 3.83
C GLU A 339 0.60 -3.68 3.31
N GLU A 340 0.83 -3.26 2.07
CA GLU A 340 2.16 -3.25 1.47
C GLU A 340 2.87 -1.92 1.80
N TYR A 341 4.19 -1.86 1.64
CA TYR A 341 4.95 -0.60 1.68
C TYR A 341 4.75 0.24 2.95
N ASP A 342 4.81 -0.40 4.12
CA ASP A 342 4.66 0.26 5.43
C ASP A 342 3.32 1.00 5.60
N GLU A 343 2.29 0.58 4.85
CA GLU A 343 0.98 1.18 4.95
C GLU A 343 0.29 0.88 6.30
N PRO A 344 -0.51 1.82 6.83
CA PRO A 344 -1.24 1.61 8.07
C PRO A 344 -2.19 0.41 8.01
N GLU A 345 -2.34 -0.25 9.17
CA GLU A 345 -3.36 -1.28 9.36
C GLU A 345 -4.75 -0.80 8.91
N PHE A 346 -5.49 -1.69 8.25
CA PHE A 346 -6.80 -1.39 7.69
C PHE A 346 -7.74 -0.76 8.72
N ILE A 347 -7.81 -1.29 9.95
CA ILE A 347 -8.72 -0.77 10.98
C ILE A 347 -8.40 0.67 11.37
N LYS A 348 -7.11 1.02 11.48
CA LYS A 348 -6.66 2.39 11.80
C LYS A 348 -7.07 3.34 10.67
N ARG A 349 -6.82 2.94 9.43
CA ARG A 349 -7.17 3.73 8.23
C ARG A 349 -8.68 3.84 8.03
N PHE A 350 -9.44 2.78 8.33
CA PHE A 350 -10.89 2.75 8.23
C PHE A 350 -11.54 3.70 9.24
N LEU A 351 -11.06 3.71 10.48
CA LEU A 351 -11.54 4.65 11.50
C LEU A 351 -11.24 6.12 11.12
N LEU A 352 -10.09 6.38 10.50
CA LEU A 352 -9.76 7.72 9.99
C LEU A 352 -10.72 8.15 8.88
N TRP A 353 -10.96 7.29 7.88
CA TRP A 353 -11.92 7.56 6.80
C TRP A 353 -13.33 7.75 7.34
N LYS A 354 -13.77 6.88 8.26
CA LYS A 354 -15.12 6.90 8.81
C LYS A 354 -15.48 8.22 9.51
N LYS A 355 -14.52 8.86 10.17
CA LYS A 355 -14.71 10.20 10.79
C LYS A 355 -15.08 11.28 9.76
N GLN A 356 -14.74 11.08 8.49
CA GLN A 356 -15.03 12.02 7.40
C GLN A 356 -16.41 11.79 6.77
N VAL A 357 -17.00 10.60 6.97
CA VAL A 357 -18.30 10.24 6.39
C VAL A 357 -19.43 10.74 7.29
N THR A 358 -20.29 11.60 6.74
CA THR A 358 -21.46 12.12 7.45
C THR A 358 -22.74 11.57 6.82
N ILE A 359 -23.55 10.87 7.61
CA ILE A 359 -24.87 10.38 7.20
C ILE A 359 -25.93 11.08 8.05
N PRO A 360 -26.94 11.74 7.43
CA PRO A 360 -28.03 12.36 8.17
C PRO A 360 -28.75 11.38 9.11
N GLY A 361 -29.11 11.83 10.32
CA GLY A 361 -29.70 10.95 11.35
C GLY A 361 -30.99 10.24 10.93
N ASP A 362 -31.86 10.92 10.16
CA ASP A 362 -33.09 10.34 9.63
C ASP A 362 -32.81 9.25 8.58
N GLU A 363 -31.76 9.42 7.77
CA GLU A 363 -31.34 8.41 6.82
C GLU A 363 -30.74 7.20 7.54
N LYS A 364 -29.94 7.41 8.59
CA LYS A 364 -29.42 6.32 9.43
C LYS A 364 -30.55 5.43 9.97
N LYS A 365 -31.59 6.04 10.55
CA LYS A 365 -32.74 5.30 11.11
C LYS A 365 -33.52 4.52 10.03
N LYS A 366 -33.79 5.15 8.89
CA LYS A 366 -34.47 4.48 7.75
C LYS A 366 -33.65 3.31 7.22
N LEU A 367 -32.35 3.51 7.07
CA LEU A 367 -31.43 2.48 6.59
C LEU A 367 -31.36 1.32 7.59
N LEU A 368 -31.19 1.59 8.88
CA LEU A 368 -31.18 0.57 9.94
C LEU A 368 -32.46 -0.27 9.93
N SER A 369 -33.64 0.38 9.81
CA SER A 369 -34.91 -0.34 9.73
C SER A 369 -34.99 -1.28 8.51
N CYS A 370 -34.50 -0.83 7.36
CA CYS A 370 -34.44 -1.65 6.14
C CYS A 370 -33.48 -2.85 6.30
N LEU A 371 -32.30 -2.61 6.90
CA LEU A 371 -31.30 -3.64 7.18
C LEU A 371 -31.83 -4.66 8.19
N ALA A 372 -32.50 -4.20 9.25
CA ALA A 372 -33.11 -5.06 10.24
C ALA A 372 -34.10 -6.05 9.61
N LYS A 373 -34.99 -5.56 8.76
CA LYS A 373 -35.98 -6.39 8.07
C LYS A 373 -35.32 -7.45 7.19
N ILE A 374 -34.35 -7.06 6.35
CA ILE A 374 -33.73 -8.00 5.41
C ILE A 374 -32.84 -9.04 6.12
N ILE A 375 -32.21 -8.65 7.23
CA ILE A 375 -31.40 -9.56 8.06
C ILE A 375 -32.31 -10.54 8.81
N ASP A 376 -33.40 -10.06 9.43
CA ASP A 376 -34.40 -10.92 10.07
C ASP A 376 -34.95 -11.95 9.07
N GLU A 377 -35.40 -11.52 7.89
CA GLU A 377 -35.90 -12.41 6.83
C GLU A 377 -34.85 -13.44 6.40
N ARG A 378 -33.58 -13.03 6.29
CA ARG A 378 -32.46 -13.92 5.96
C ARG A 378 -32.20 -14.95 7.06
N VAL A 379 -32.19 -14.53 8.32
CA VAL A 379 -32.01 -15.45 9.47
C VAL A 379 -33.13 -16.48 9.48
N THR A 380 -34.39 -16.05 9.40
CA THR A 380 -35.54 -16.94 9.42
C THR A 380 -35.52 -17.91 8.24
N THR A 381 -35.16 -17.46 7.05
CA THR A 381 -35.11 -18.33 5.86
C THR A 381 -33.97 -19.34 5.95
N ILE A 382 -32.77 -18.94 6.40
CA ILE A 382 -31.62 -19.84 6.55
C ILE A 382 -31.89 -20.92 7.60
N VAL A 383 -32.38 -20.51 8.77
CA VAL A 383 -32.58 -21.42 9.91
C VAL A 383 -33.82 -22.29 9.71
N GLY A 384 -34.94 -21.69 9.29
CA GLY A 384 -36.17 -22.40 8.96
C GLY A 384 -36.01 -23.40 7.81
N GLY A 385 -35.21 -23.03 6.79
CA GLY A 385 -34.84 -23.93 5.68
C GLY A 385 -33.80 -25.00 6.03
N SER A 386 -33.33 -25.06 7.29
CA SER A 386 -32.32 -26.02 7.75
C SER A 386 -31.00 -25.98 6.97
N HIS A 387 -30.60 -24.82 6.47
CA HIS A 387 -29.34 -24.61 5.74
C HIS A 387 -28.14 -24.56 6.71
N ARG A 388 -27.81 -25.70 7.35
CA ARG A 388 -26.83 -25.80 8.44
C ARG A 388 -25.47 -25.19 8.11
N GLY A 389 -24.99 -25.35 6.87
CA GLY A 389 -23.73 -24.76 6.38
C GLY A 389 -23.75 -23.23 6.26
N SER A 390 -24.85 -22.55 6.57
CA SER A 390 -24.99 -21.09 6.52
C SER A 390 -25.44 -20.50 7.86
N TYR A 391 -25.54 -21.30 8.93
CA TYR A 391 -25.94 -20.81 10.25
C TYR A 391 -24.96 -19.77 10.81
N TYR A 392 -23.66 -19.97 10.59
CA TYR A 392 -22.64 -18.99 11.00
C TYR A 392 -22.83 -17.63 10.32
N LYS A 393 -23.27 -17.60 9.04
CA LYS A 393 -23.55 -16.35 8.30
C LYS A 393 -24.75 -15.61 8.92
N ALA A 394 -25.79 -16.35 9.31
CA ALA A 394 -26.97 -15.80 9.97
C ALA A 394 -26.64 -15.26 11.38
N ALA A 395 -25.90 -16.04 12.17
CA ALA A 395 -25.47 -15.65 13.51
C ALA A 395 -24.61 -14.37 13.49
N ARG A 396 -23.64 -14.31 12.57
CA ARG A 396 -22.76 -13.14 12.41
C ARG A 396 -23.52 -11.87 12.04
N LEU A 397 -24.42 -11.93 11.04
CA LEU A 397 -25.23 -10.77 10.64
C LEU A 397 -26.19 -10.32 11.73
N GLY A 398 -26.80 -11.28 12.45
CA GLY A 398 -27.67 -11.01 13.58
C GLY A 398 -26.95 -10.30 14.73
N ALA A 399 -25.75 -10.75 15.07
CA ALA A 399 -24.91 -10.13 16.08
C ALA A 399 -24.45 -8.73 15.64
N ALA A 400 -23.94 -8.57 14.42
CA ALA A 400 -23.50 -7.28 13.89
C ALA A 400 -24.65 -6.25 13.86
N LEU A 401 -25.86 -6.66 13.48
CA LEU A 401 -27.04 -5.78 13.54
C LEU A 401 -27.32 -5.32 14.98
N GLY A 402 -27.31 -6.24 15.94
CA GLY A 402 -27.57 -5.90 17.33
C GLY A 402 -26.49 -5.00 17.95
N GLU A 403 -25.22 -5.18 17.57
CA GLU A 403 -24.12 -4.28 17.96
C GLU A 403 -24.27 -2.88 17.36
N VAL A 404 -24.75 -2.78 16.11
CA VAL A 404 -25.09 -1.48 15.51
C VAL A 404 -26.25 -0.83 16.26
N GLU A 405 -27.30 -1.59 16.59
CA GLU A 405 -28.42 -1.08 17.39
C GLU A 405 -27.94 -0.55 18.76
N GLU A 406 -27.05 -1.27 19.44
CA GLU A 406 -26.42 -0.82 20.70
C GLU A 406 -25.64 0.48 20.52
N SER A 407 -24.83 0.56 19.46
CA SER A 407 -24.06 1.77 19.18
C SER A 407 -24.92 3.00 18.87
N MET A 408 -26.13 2.79 18.38
CA MET A 408 -27.10 3.85 18.10
C MET A 408 -28.03 4.13 19.30
N GLY A 409 -27.72 3.59 20.48
CA GLY A 409 -28.39 3.90 21.74
C GLY A 409 -29.46 2.92 22.20
N LYS A 410 -29.55 1.71 21.61
CA LYS A 410 -30.46 0.66 22.10
C LYS A 410 -29.80 -0.18 23.20
N ASP A 411 -30.34 -0.14 24.41
CA ASP A 411 -29.82 -0.96 25.51
C ASP A 411 -29.84 -2.45 25.16
N HIS A 412 -28.68 -3.11 25.30
CA HIS A 412 -28.50 -4.55 25.09
C HIS A 412 -29.02 -5.10 23.74
N GLY A 413 -29.00 -4.29 22.68
CA GLY A 413 -29.48 -4.65 21.34
C GLY A 413 -28.91 -5.96 20.78
N LYS A 414 -27.63 -6.27 21.01
CA LYS A 414 -27.00 -7.54 20.62
C LYS A 414 -27.63 -8.70 21.37
N ALA A 415 -27.69 -8.62 22.69
CA ALA A 415 -28.26 -9.68 23.52
C ALA A 415 -29.74 -9.91 23.18
N GLU A 416 -30.52 -8.85 22.98
CA GLU A 416 -31.93 -8.91 22.61
C GLU A 416 -32.14 -9.60 21.26
N ARG A 417 -31.37 -9.21 20.22
CA ARG A 417 -31.42 -9.84 18.89
C ARG A 417 -31.07 -11.32 18.94
N MET A 418 -29.98 -11.67 19.63
CA MET A 418 -29.55 -13.07 19.73
C MET A 418 -30.58 -13.91 20.50
N ASN A 419 -31.12 -13.41 21.60
CA ASN A 419 -32.16 -14.09 22.37
C ASN A 419 -33.47 -14.25 21.57
N LYS A 420 -33.88 -13.23 20.79
CA LYS A 420 -35.02 -13.32 19.86
C LYS A 420 -34.86 -14.51 18.92
N TYR A 421 -33.71 -14.63 18.25
CA TYR A 421 -33.49 -15.74 17.32
C TYR A 421 -33.39 -17.10 18.02
N LEU A 422 -32.78 -17.17 19.21
CA LEU A 422 -32.72 -18.40 20.01
C LEU A 422 -34.11 -18.90 20.43
N ALA A 423 -35.04 -17.99 20.71
CA ALA A 423 -36.43 -18.28 21.06
C ALA A 423 -37.26 -18.69 19.83
N GLU A 424 -37.03 -18.06 18.67
CA GLU A 424 -37.71 -18.37 17.41
C GLU A 424 -37.36 -19.79 16.89
N PHE A 425 -36.13 -20.27 17.13
CA PHE A 425 -35.65 -21.56 16.63
C PHE A 425 -35.28 -22.56 17.74
N PRO A 426 -36.23 -23.00 18.59
CA PRO A 426 -35.93 -23.78 19.79
C PRO A 426 -35.32 -25.16 19.50
N ARG A 427 -35.63 -25.75 18.34
CA ARG A 427 -35.21 -27.10 17.93
C ARG A 427 -33.92 -27.15 17.09
N HIS A 428 -33.30 -26.00 16.80
CA HIS A 428 -32.11 -25.93 15.94
C HIS A 428 -30.81 -25.83 16.75
N SER A 429 -30.41 -26.91 17.43
CA SER A 429 -29.25 -26.94 18.33
C SER A 429 -27.94 -26.44 17.70
N ALA A 430 -27.66 -26.81 16.45
CA ALA A 430 -26.49 -26.33 15.72
C ALA A 430 -26.52 -24.81 15.49
N CYS A 431 -27.68 -24.24 15.15
CA CYS A 431 -27.83 -22.79 15.00
C CYS A 431 -27.63 -22.07 16.34
N LYS A 432 -28.17 -22.64 17.42
CA LYS A 432 -27.99 -22.08 18.77
C LYS A 432 -26.52 -22.04 19.18
N ARG A 433 -25.72 -23.02 18.78
CA ARG A 433 -24.27 -23.02 19.04
C ARG A 433 -23.60 -21.85 18.33
N GLU A 434 -23.83 -21.68 17.03
CA GLU A 434 -23.28 -20.54 16.27
C GLU A 434 -23.68 -19.18 16.88
N MET A 435 -24.95 -19.05 17.28
CA MET A 435 -25.46 -17.81 17.90
C MET A 435 -24.80 -17.51 19.25
N ARG A 436 -24.56 -18.53 20.09
CA ARG A 436 -23.89 -18.35 21.39
C ARG A 436 -22.43 -17.94 21.26
N GLU A 437 -21.78 -18.15 20.12
CA GLU A 437 -20.40 -17.68 19.93
C GLU A 437 -20.26 -16.16 19.84
N TYR A 438 -21.38 -15.43 19.70
CA TYR A 438 -21.42 -13.97 19.57
C TYR A 438 -22.13 -13.27 20.74
N MET A 439 -22.71 -14.03 21.68
CA MET A 439 -23.26 -13.49 22.92
C MET A 439 -22.10 -13.10 23.83
#